data_AF-A0A0F8DYZ1-F1
#
_entry.id   AF-A0A0F8DYZ1-F1
#
_cell.length_a   1.000
_cell.length_b   1.000
_cell.length_c   1.000
_cell.angle_alpha   90.00
_cell.angle_beta   90.00
_cell.angle_gamma   90.00
#
_symmetry.space_group_name_H-M   'P 1'
#
loop_
_entity.id
_entity.type
_entity.pdbx_description
1 polymer ?
#
loop_
_entity_poly.entity_id
_entity_poly.type
_entity_poly.pdbx_seq_one_letter_code
_entity_poly.pdbx_strand_id
1 'polypeptide(L)'
;MIKIHFGACRFVYNWALEQKIKTYEQTKKSISRFDLQHILVHEVKPSNEWLKEANSQALLASLVNVESAFTKFFREKSGFPNFKSKKNPVQSYQMPQHYSVDFETQIIKLPKIGEVKTIQKSMKLLAIREIISNINSLLD
;
A
#
# COMPACT_ATOMS: atom_id res chain seq x y z
N MET A 1 7.47 14.90 5.10
CA MET A 1 6.98 13.66 5.75
C MET A 1 6.12 12.79 4.83
N ILE A 2 4.96 13.24 4.32
CA ILE A 2 4.11 12.37 3.46
C ILE A 2 4.74 11.98 2.11
N LYS A 3 5.58 12.85 1.52
CA LYS A 3 6.27 12.60 0.24
C LYS A 3 7.16 11.34 0.26
N ILE A 4 7.75 11.04 1.42
CA ILE A 4 8.57 9.83 1.61
C ILE A 4 7.72 8.58 1.43
N HIS A 5 6.51 8.56 1.99
CA HIS A 5 5.58 7.44 1.85
C HIS A 5 5.18 7.21 0.38
N PHE A 6 4.86 8.28 -0.36
CA PHE A 6 4.58 8.16 -1.80
C PHE A 6 5.78 7.61 -2.58
N GLY A 7 6.99 8.08 -2.26
CA GLY A 7 8.22 7.59 -2.88
C GLY A 7 8.48 6.12 -2.60
N ALA A 8 8.38 5.72 -1.34
CA ALA A 8 8.63 4.37 -0.88
C ALA A 8 7.59 3.37 -1.43
N CYS A 9 6.30 3.71 -1.38
CA CYS A 9 5.25 2.86 -1.94
C CYS A 9 5.37 2.72 -3.46
N ARG A 10 5.72 3.80 -4.18
CA ARG A 10 5.98 3.74 -5.63
C ARG A 10 7.18 2.84 -5.94
N PHE A 11 8.27 2.97 -5.19
CA PHE A 11 9.46 2.14 -5.34
C PHE A 11 9.12 0.66 -5.13
N VAL A 12 8.49 0.31 -4.00
CA VAL A 12 8.14 -1.09 -3.68
C VAL A 12 7.17 -1.67 -4.70
N TYR A 13 6.17 -0.90 -5.15
CA TYR A 13 5.26 -1.35 -6.21
C TYR A 13 6.01 -1.67 -7.51
N ASN A 14 6.86 -0.74 -7.98
CA ASN A 14 7.60 -0.92 -9.22
C ASN A 14 8.59 -2.08 -9.13
N TRP A 15 9.31 -2.18 -8.02
CA TRP A 15 10.21 -3.30 -7.74
C TRP A 15 9.47 -4.63 -7.77
N ALA A 16 8.34 -4.75 -7.08
CA ALA A 16 7.57 -6.01 -7.05
C ALA A 16 6.97 -6.36 -8.41
N LEU A 17 6.50 -5.37 -9.18
CA LEU A 17 6.04 -5.57 -10.56
C LEU A 17 7.19 -6.08 -11.44
N GLU A 18 8.37 -5.47 -11.34
CA GLU A 18 9.57 -5.91 -12.06
C GLU A 18 9.95 -7.35 -11.71
N GLN A 19 9.94 -7.73 -10.43
CA GLN A 19 10.24 -9.11 -10.02
C GLN A 19 9.23 -10.10 -10.61
N LYS A 20 7.93 -9.78 -10.58
CA LYS A 20 6.91 -10.65 -11.20
C LYS A 20 7.12 -10.83 -12.69
N ILE A 21 7.47 -9.76 -13.41
CA ILE A 21 7.79 -9.81 -14.84
C ILE A 21 9.02 -10.71 -15.08
N LYS A 22 10.14 -10.42 -14.41
CA LYS A 22 11.39 -11.18 -14.58
C LYS A 22 11.26 -12.66 -14.25
N THR A 23 10.63 -12.99 -13.11
CA THR A 23 10.41 -14.39 -12.71
C THR A 23 9.55 -15.10 -13.73
N TYR A 24 8.49 -14.45 -14.24
CA TYR A 24 7.63 -15.06 -15.24
C TYR A 24 8.35 -15.27 -16.58
N GLU A 25 9.16 -14.29 -17.03
CA GLU A 25 9.95 -14.43 -18.26
C GLU A 25 10.88 -15.65 -18.21
N GLN A 26 11.56 -15.86 -17.09
CA GLN A 26 12.55 -16.91 -16.86
C GLN A 26 11.93 -18.29 -16.59
N THR A 27 10.90 -18.34 -15.74
CA THR A 27 10.39 -19.61 -15.18
C THR A 27 9.00 -19.99 -15.69
N LYS A 28 8.31 -19.07 -16.37
CA LYS A 28 6.88 -19.14 -16.72
C LYS A 28 5.95 -19.32 -15.50
N LYS A 29 6.44 -19.02 -14.29
CA LYS A 29 5.68 -19.04 -13.04
C LYS A 29 5.64 -17.64 -12.43
N SER A 30 4.58 -17.35 -11.67
CA SER A 30 4.51 -16.11 -10.90
C SER A 30 5.12 -16.31 -9.51
N ILE A 31 6.03 -15.41 -9.11
CA ILE A 31 6.45 -15.29 -7.71
C ILE A 31 5.26 -14.87 -6.82
N SER A 32 5.14 -15.46 -5.64
CA SER A 32 4.02 -15.17 -4.74
C SER A 32 4.21 -13.82 -4.04
N ARG A 33 3.12 -13.23 -3.51
CA ARG A 33 3.21 -12.01 -2.70
C ARG A 33 4.01 -12.27 -1.41
N PHE A 34 3.90 -13.46 -0.83
CA PHE A 34 4.61 -13.83 0.40
C PHE A 34 6.12 -13.89 0.19
N ASP A 35 6.57 -14.46 -0.93
CA ASP A 35 8.00 -14.49 -1.29
C ASP A 35 8.52 -13.07 -1.52
N LEU A 36 7.77 -12.24 -2.25
CA LEU A 36 8.11 -10.82 -2.43
C LEU A 36 8.18 -10.07 -1.10
N GLN A 37 7.27 -10.35 -0.17
CA GLN A 37 7.30 -9.76 1.17
C GLN A 37 8.53 -10.22 1.95
N HIS A 38 8.89 -11.49 1.88
CA HIS A 38 10.10 -12.02 2.52
C HIS A 38 11.35 -11.29 2.01
N ILE A 39 11.52 -11.19 0.69
CA ILE A 39 12.64 -10.50 0.05
C ILE A 39 12.62 -9.00 0.40
N LEU A 40 11.45 -8.37 0.38
CA LEU A 40 11.31 -6.95 0.75
C LEU A 40 11.83 -6.68 2.16
N VAL A 41 11.45 -7.52 3.13
CA VAL A 41 11.80 -7.32 4.54
C VAL A 41 13.27 -7.62 4.83
N HIS A 42 13.82 -8.68 4.23
CA HIS A 42 15.16 -9.18 4.59
C HIS A 42 16.27 -8.66 3.67
N GLU A 43 15.97 -8.21 2.46
CA GLU A 43 16.98 -7.81 1.48
C GLU A 43 16.77 -6.37 1.04
N VAL A 44 15.61 -6.06 0.45
CA VAL A 44 15.39 -4.75 -0.20
C VAL A 44 15.38 -3.62 0.81
N LYS A 45 14.67 -3.77 1.94
CA LYS A 45 14.56 -2.73 2.96
C LYS A 45 15.88 -2.49 3.70
N PRO A 46 16.67 -3.52 4.07
CA PRO A 46 18.02 -3.33 4.58
C PRO A 46 18.96 -2.61 3.60
N SER A 47 18.91 -2.94 2.31
CA SER A 47 19.74 -2.28 1.28
C SER A 47 19.27 -0.86 0.91
N ASN A 48 18.06 -0.47 1.31
CA ASN A 48 17.46 0.83 1.00
C ASN A 48 16.97 1.49 2.30
N GLU A 49 17.90 2.03 3.09
CA GLU A 49 17.60 2.52 4.44
C GLU A 49 16.51 3.59 4.50
N TRP A 50 16.39 4.42 3.46
CA TRP A 50 15.35 5.44 3.33
C TRP A 50 13.91 4.84 3.34
N LEU A 51 13.74 3.56 3.04
CA LEU A 51 12.46 2.86 3.18
C LEU A 51 12.04 2.70 4.65
N LYS A 52 12.96 2.76 5.61
CA LYS A 52 12.67 2.69 7.06
C LYS A 52 11.94 3.94 7.57
N GLU A 53 12.03 5.05 6.85
CA GLU A 53 11.33 6.29 7.17
C GLU A 53 9.82 6.20 6.89
N ALA A 54 9.44 5.37 5.91
CA ALA A 54 8.05 5.07 5.62
C ALA A 54 7.49 4.02 6.60
N ASN A 55 6.20 4.12 6.89
CA ASN A 55 5.50 3.10 7.65
C ASN A 55 5.55 1.74 6.93
N SER A 56 5.83 0.66 7.67
CA SER A 56 5.96 -0.70 7.11
C SER A 56 4.66 -1.21 6.47
N GLN A 57 3.49 -0.90 7.04
CA GLN A 57 2.19 -1.29 6.49
C GLN A 57 1.94 -0.66 5.12
N ALA A 58 2.43 0.57 4.91
CA ALA A 58 2.33 1.23 3.60
C ALA A 58 3.18 0.52 2.53
N LEU A 59 4.36 -0.01 2.90
CA LEU A 59 5.18 -0.81 2.00
C LEU A 59 4.48 -2.13 1.65
N LEU A 60 3.97 -2.85 2.65
CA LEU A 60 3.27 -4.12 2.46
C LEU A 60 1.99 -3.96 1.63
N ALA A 61 1.22 -2.89 1.85
CA ALA A 61 0.06 -2.57 1.04
C ALA A 61 0.42 -2.34 -0.44
N SER A 62 1.65 -1.89 -0.74
CA SER A 62 2.11 -1.74 -2.12
C SER A 62 2.25 -3.09 -2.83
N LEU A 63 2.62 -4.16 -2.11
CA LEU A 63 2.64 -5.52 -2.66
C LEU A 63 1.23 -6.05 -2.93
N VAL A 64 0.28 -5.79 -2.02
CA VAL A 64 -1.14 -6.12 -2.21
C VAL A 64 -1.72 -5.40 -3.44
N ASN A 65 -1.33 -4.15 -3.67
CA ASN A 65 -1.73 -3.42 -4.87
C ASN A 65 -1.20 -4.05 -6.17
N VAL A 66 0.01 -4.61 -6.17
CA VAL A 66 0.53 -5.35 -7.33
C VAL A 66 -0.28 -6.63 -7.55
N GLU A 67 -0.53 -7.40 -6.49
CA GLU A 67 -1.35 -8.61 -6.56
C GLU A 67 -2.77 -8.31 -7.08
N SER A 68 -3.42 -7.27 -6.55
CA SER A 68 -4.74 -6.82 -7.02
C SER A 68 -4.72 -6.41 -8.50
N ALA A 69 -3.67 -5.73 -8.96
CA ALA A 69 -3.55 -5.35 -10.37
C ALA A 69 -3.43 -6.58 -11.30
N PHE A 70 -2.68 -7.61 -10.89
CA PHE A 70 -2.61 -8.87 -11.63
C PHE A 70 -3.93 -9.63 -11.58
N THR A 71 -4.61 -9.69 -10.44
CA THR A 71 -5.94 -10.31 -10.33
C THR A 71 -6.92 -9.66 -11.30
N LYS A 72 -6.93 -8.32 -11.40
CA LYS A 72 -7.77 -7.60 -12.36
C LYS A 72 -7.36 -7.88 -13.81
N PHE A 73 -6.06 -7.93 -14.09
CA PHE A 73 -5.56 -8.29 -15.42
C PHE A 73 -6.08 -9.66 -15.88
N PHE A 74 -6.03 -10.68 -15.03
CA PHE A 74 -6.51 -12.02 -15.39
C PHE A 74 -8.05 -12.14 -15.36
N ARG A 75 -8.70 -11.59 -14.34
CA ARG A 75 -10.15 -11.77 -14.12
C ARG A 75 -11.01 -10.81 -14.91
N GLU A 76 -10.64 -9.53 -14.91
CA GLU A 76 -11.43 -8.44 -15.48
C GLU A 76 -10.94 -8.05 -16.87
N LYS A 77 -9.86 -8.67 -17.37
CA LYS A 77 -9.16 -8.30 -18.61
C LYS A 77 -8.81 -6.81 -18.66
N SER A 78 -8.62 -6.18 -17.50
CA SER A 78 -8.03 -4.86 -17.42
C SER A 78 -6.61 -4.96 -17.98
N GLY A 79 -6.13 -3.96 -18.74
CA GLY A 79 -4.79 -4.02 -19.32
C GLY A 79 -3.68 -4.38 -18.31
N PHE A 80 -2.54 -4.85 -18.83
CA PHE A 80 -1.41 -5.29 -18.02
C PHE A 80 -0.98 -4.23 -16.97
N PRO A 81 -0.58 -4.64 -15.74
CA PRO A 81 -0.13 -3.69 -14.71
C PRO A 81 1.02 -2.81 -15.20
N ASN A 82 0.91 -1.50 -14.98
CA ASN A 82 1.91 -0.52 -15.42
C ASN A 82 2.76 -0.02 -14.25
N PHE A 83 4.03 0.32 -14.53
CA PHE A 83 4.89 0.98 -13.57
C PHE A 83 4.32 2.34 -13.14
N LYS A 84 4.38 2.63 -11.84
CA LYS A 84 3.96 3.91 -11.27
C LYS A 84 4.98 5.00 -11.57
N SER A 85 4.50 6.14 -12.04
CA SER A 85 5.32 7.33 -12.32
C SER A 85 5.28 8.35 -11.18
N LYS A 86 6.42 9.00 -10.93
CA LYS A 86 6.52 10.17 -10.02
C LYS A 86 5.78 11.40 -10.57
N LYS A 87 5.58 11.48 -11.89
CA LYS A 87 4.93 12.60 -12.57
C LYS A 87 3.40 12.54 -12.50
N ASN A 88 2.82 11.48 -11.93
CA ASN A 88 1.36 11.40 -11.76
C ASN A 88 0.93 12.52 -10.79
N PRO A 89 0.01 13.43 -11.21
CA PRO A 89 -0.45 14.54 -10.36
C PRO A 89 -1.13 14.07 -9.08
N VAL A 90 -1.68 12.85 -9.07
CA VAL A 90 -2.29 12.24 -7.91
C VAL A 90 -1.32 11.22 -7.31
N GLN A 91 -0.88 11.50 -6.08
CA GLN A 91 -0.06 10.58 -5.28
C GLN A 91 -0.86 10.15 -4.05
N SER A 92 -0.85 8.85 -3.78
CA SER A 92 -1.52 8.26 -2.63
C SER A 92 -0.74 7.08 -2.09
N TYR A 93 -0.99 6.72 -0.83
CA TYR A 93 -0.55 5.48 -0.23
C TYR A 93 -1.68 4.95 0.67
N GLN A 94 -1.60 3.68 1.05
CA GLN A 94 -2.59 3.05 1.93
C GLN A 94 -2.02 2.84 3.32
N MET A 95 -2.85 3.11 4.33
CA MET A 95 -2.58 2.80 5.73
C MET A 95 -3.77 1.98 6.25
N PRO A 96 -3.69 0.63 6.27
CA PRO A 96 -4.82 -0.19 6.67
C PRO A 96 -5.05 -0.18 8.19
N GLN A 97 -4.01 0.07 9.00
CA GLN A 97 -4.07 -0.06 10.46
C GLN A 97 -3.14 0.93 11.17
N HIS A 98 -3.30 1.02 12.50
CA HIS A 98 -2.53 1.88 13.41
C HIS A 98 -2.70 3.40 13.18
N TYR A 99 -3.82 3.81 12.60
CA TYR A 99 -4.24 5.21 12.58
C TYR A 99 -5.34 5.43 13.64
N SER A 100 -5.50 6.67 14.10
CA SER A 100 -6.66 7.05 14.91
C SER A 100 -7.40 8.21 14.24
N VAL A 101 -8.71 8.27 14.45
CA VAL A 101 -9.59 9.28 13.86
C VAL A 101 -10.33 9.99 14.97
N ASP A 102 -10.26 11.32 14.95
CA ASP A 102 -11.11 12.17 15.77
C ASP A 102 -12.17 12.80 14.85
N PHE A 103 -13.43 12.39 15.07
CA PHE A 103 -14.56 12.83 14.27
C PHE A 103 -15.06 14.23 14.64
N GLU A 104 -14.82 14.68 15.86
CA GLU A 104 -15.22 16.02 16.33
C GLU A 104 -14.28 17.08 15.77
N THR A 105 -12.96 16.83 15.87
CA THR A 105 -11.94 17.77 15.39
C THR A 105 -11.55 17.55 13.93
N GLN A 106 -12.04 16.47 13.31
CA GLN A 106 -11.74 16.05 11.93
C GLN A 106 -10.24 15.80 11.68
N ILE A 107 -9.53 15.32 12.70
CA ILE A 107 -8.09 15.03 12.66
C ILE A 107 -7.88 13.52 12.53
N ILE A 108 -6.96 13.12 11.65
CA ILE A 108 -6.43 11.75 11.62
C ILE A 108 -4.99 11.78 12.11
N LYS A 109 -4.67 10.91 13.06
CA LYS A 109 -3.30 10.67 13.50
C LYS A 109 -2.72 9.48 12.75
N LEU A 110 -1.63 9.70 12.04
CA LEU A 110 -0.96 8.71 11.22
C LEU A 110 0.44 8.39 11.80
N PRO A 111 0.85 7.11 11.84
CA PRO A 111 2.21 6.75 12.19
C PRO A 111 3.22 7.45 11.28
N LYS A 112 4.34 7.93 11.85
CA LYS A 112 5.45 8.63 11.13
C LYS A 112 5.08 9.97 10.46
N ILE A 113 3.80 10.35 10.41
CA ILE A 113 3.33 11.59 9.79
C ILE A 113 2.78 12.56 10.84
N GLY A 114 2.14 12.04 11.91
CA GLY A 114 1.49 12.86 12.93
C GLY A 114 0.03 13.17 12.60
N GLU A 115 -0.46 14.28 13.12
CA GLU A 115 -1.85 14.72 12.96
C GLU A 115 -2.06 15.43 11.63
N VAL A 116 -3.14 15.06 10.94
CA VAL A 116 -3.51 15.61 9.63
C VAL A 116 -4.99 15.97 9.66
N LYS A 117 -5.29 17.23 9.37
CA LYS A 117 -6.67 17.70 9.22
C LYS A 117 -7.29 17.14 7.94
N THR A 118 -8.47 16.58 8.06
CA THR A 118 -9.20 15.98 6.94
C THR A 118 -10.21 16.94 6.33
N ILE A 119 -10.65 16.63 5.11
CA ILE A 119 -11.83 17.25 4.50
C ILE A 119 -13.04 16.34 4.71
N GLN A 120 -14.16 16.92 5.12
CA GLN A 120 -15.36 16.21 5.61
C GLN A 120 -15.85 15.03 4.75
N LYS A 121 -15.63 15.07 3.43
CA LYS A 121 -15.99 13.99 2.50
C LYS A 121 -15.26 12.66 2.78
N SER A 122 -14.01 12.68 3.25
CA SER A 122 -13.25 11.46 3.56
C SER A 122 -13.71 10.77 4.84
N MET A 123 -14.25 11.53 5.81
CA MET A 123 -14.63 11.02 7.14
C MET A 123 -15.84 10.10 7.11
N LYS A 124 -16.82 10.35 6.22
CA LYS A 124 -17.99 9.45 6.06
C LYS A 124 -17.58 8.05 5.63
N LEU A 125 -16.59 7.94 4.75
CA LEU A 125 -16.10 6.65 4.26
C LEU A 125 -15.29 5.90 5.33
N LEU A 126 -14.53 6.63 6.15
CA LEU A 126 -13.78 6.09 7.30
C LEU A 126 -14.73 5.54 8.38
N ALA A 127 -15.77 6.30 8.73
CA ALA A 127 -16.77 5.87 9.71
C ALA A 127 -17.44 4.55 9.32
N ILE A 128 -17.81 4.38 8.05
CA ILE A 128 -18.40 3.11 7.56
C ILE A 128 -17.44 1.94 7.74
N ARG A 129 -16.15 2.13 7.44
CA ARG A 129 -15.14 1.07 7.59
C ARG A 129 -14.91 0.68 9.05
N GLU A 130 -14.90 1.65 9.95
CA GLU A 130 -14.72 1.43 11.38
C GLU A 130 -15.92 0.70 11.99
N ILE A 131 -17.14 1.07 11.60
CA ILE A 131 -18.37 0.34 11.98
C ILE A 131 -18.29 -1.12 11.51
N ILE A 132 -17.92 -1.36 10.24
CA ILE A 132 -17.79 -2.73 9.71
C ILE A 132 -16.71 -3.52 10.46
N SER A 133 -15.56 -2.90 10.75
CA SER A 133 -14.49 -3.54 11.52
C SER A 133 -14.94 -3.93 12.92
N ASN A 134 -15.66 -3.04 13.61
CA ASN A 134 -16.18 -3.30 14.95
C ASN A 134 -17.25 -4.40 14.95
N ILE A 135 -18.12 -4.43 13.94
CA ILE A 135 -19.10 -5.51 13.76
C ILE A 135 -18.39 -6.86 13.56
N ASN A 136 -17.38 -6.92 12.70
CA ASN A 136 -16.64 -8.16 12.47
C ASN A 136 -15.93 -8.66 13.74
N SER A 137 -15.33 -7.75 14.54
CA SER A 137 -14.71 -8.13 15.82
C SER A 137 -15.68 -8.60 16.91
N LEU A 138 -16.99 -8.40 16.73
CA LEU A 138 -18.02 -8.91 17.63
C LEU A 138 -18.60 -10.26 17.17
N LEU A 139 -18.25 -10.71 15.96
CA LEU A 139 -18.70 -11.97 15.36
C LEU A 139 -17.62 -13.07 15.39
N ASP A 140 -16.40 -12.72 15.81
CA ASP A 140 -15.28 -13.63 16.10
C ASP A 140 -15.15 -13.88 17.61
#